data_AF-A0A371J905-F1
#
_entry.id   AF-A0A371J905-F1
#
_cell.length_a   1.000
_cell.length_b   1.000
_cell.length_c   1.000
_cell.angle_alpha   90.00
_cell.angle_beta   90.00
_cell.angle_gamma   90.00
#
_symmetry.space_group_name_H-M   'P 1'
#
loop_
_entity.id
_entity.type
_entity.pdbx_description
1 polymer ?
#
loop_
_entity_poly.entity_id
_entity_poly.type
_entity_poly.pdbx_seq_one_letter_code
_entity_poly.pdbx_strand_id
1 'polypeptide(L)'
;MSDNYKFFNHKNCEYFPCHKTSKPEEFNCLFCYCPLYALGKNCGGNFKYSESGIKDCSSCMLPHNKKNYEYIMSKFQDIVKVASKED
;
A
#
# COMPACT_ATOMS: atom_id res chain seq x y z
N MET A 1 -21.17 -6.96 12.32
CA MET A 1 -19.71 -6.98 12.51
C MET A 1 -19.16 -5.61 12.12
N SER A 2 -18.19 -5.05 12.86
CA SER A 2 -17.62 -3.72 12.56
C SER A 2 -16.45 -3.81 11.57
N ASP A 3 -16.30 -2.82 10.70
CA ASP A 3 -15.22 -2.75 9.69
C ASP A 3 -14.07 -1.79 10.09
N ASN A 4 -13.99 -1.39 11.36
CA ASN A 4 -12.97 -0.45 11.86
C ASN A 4 -11.53 -0.94 11.64
N TYR A 5 -11.30 -2.26 11.51
CA TYR A 5 -9.98 -2.83 11.22
C TYR A 5 -9.49 -2.52 9.80
N LYS A 6 -10.36 -2.12 8.88
CA LYS A 6 -10.02 -1.84 7.48
C LYS A 6 -9.39 -0.46 7.28
N PHE A 7 -9.49 0.40 8.29
CA PHE A 7 -9.13 1.80 8.17
C PHE A 7 -8.45 2.32 9.43
N PHE A 8 -7.30 2.95 9.24
CA PHE A 8 -6.59 3.70 10.27
C PHE A 8 -6.11 5.00 9.65
N ASN A 9 -6.23 6.12 10.34
CA ASN A 9 -5.78 7.42 9.85
C ASN A 9 -4.99 8.12 10.94
N HIS A 10 -3.67 8.26 10.73
CA HIS A 10 -2.75 8.78 11.72
C HIS A 10 -2.44 10.27 11.45
N LYS A 11 -3.45 11.15 11.62
CA LYS A 11 -3.30 12.61 11.34
C LYS A 11 -2.17 13.29 12.11
N ASN A 12 -1.81 12.76 13.27
CA ASN A 12 -0.79 13.32 14.16
C ASN A 12 0.64 12.84 13.82
N CYS A 13 0.81 11.97 12.82
CA CYS A 13 2.12 11.53 12.34
C CYS A 13 2.88 12.71 11.71
N GLU A 14 4.18 12.85 12.00
CA GLU A 14 5.03 13.91 11.42
C GLU A 14 5.15 13.83 9.88
N TYR A 15 4.83 12.67 9.29
CA TYR A 15 4.84 12.46 7.85
C TYR A 15 3.46 12.58 7.19
N PHE A 16 2.39 12.88 7.94
CA PHE A 16 1.03 12.91 7.38
C PHE A 16 0.72 14.22 6.63
N PRO A 17 0.14 14.17 5.42
CA PRO A 17 -0.04 12.97 4.60
C PRO A 17 1.27 12.62 3.89
N CYS A 18 1.66 11.34 3.90
CA CYS A 18 2.93 10.93 3.29
C CYS A 18 2.88 10.96 1.76
N HIS A 19 1.68 10.98 1.19
CA HIS A 19 1.42 11.19 -0.23
C HIS A 19 0.43 12.33 -0.42
N LYS A 20 0.60 13.11 -1.49
CA LYS A 20 -0.28 14.23 -1.81
C LYS A 20 -1.73 13.75 -1.97
N THR A 21 -2.64 14.38 -1.24
CA THR A 21 -4.08 14.10 -1.30
C THR A 21 -4.88 15.39 -1.07
N SER A 22 -6.06 15.48 -1.68
CA SER A 22 -7.06 16.52 -1.37
C SER A 22 -8.13 16.03 -0.38
N LYS A 23 -8.04 14.76 0.06
CA LYS A 23 -9.02 14.08 0.94
C LYS A 23 -8.31 13.44 2.14
N PRO A 24 -7.75 14.22 3.07
CA PRO A 24 -7.00 13.68 4.22
C PRO A 24 -7.84 12.78 5.12
N GLU A 25 -9.16 12.95 5.18
CA GLU A 25 -10.11 12.10 5.92
C GLU A 25 -10.31 10.70 5.32
N GLU A 26 -9.99 10.51 4.03
CA GLU A 26 -10.06 9.20 3.37
C GLU A 26 -8.69 8.48 3.31
N PHE A 27 -7.64 9.15 3.80
CA PHE A 27 -6.27 8.67 3.75
C PHE A 27 -6.09 7.48 4.71
N ASN A 28 -5.71 6.33 4.19
CA ASN A 28 -5.50 5.13 5.01
C ASN A 28 -4.02 4.97 5.36
N CYS A 29 -3.69 4.93 6.64
CA CYS A 29 -2.36 4.70 7.17
C CYS A 29 -2.10 3.23 7.53
N LEU A 30 -3.11 2.36 7.44
CA LEU A 30 -3.00 0.94 7.80
C LEU A 30 -1.86 0.21 7.07
N PHE A 31 -1.62 0.58 5.80
CA PHE A 31 -0.59 0.00 4.95
C PHE A 31 0.46 1.04 4.53
N CYS A 32 0.82 1.98 5.43
CA CYS A 32 1.82 3.02 5.12
C CYS A 32 3.10 2.45 4.51
N TYR A 33 3.57 1.32 5.02
CA TYR A 33 4.51 0.48 4.27
C TYR A 33 3.71 -0.47 3.37
N CYS A 34 3.78 -0.27 2.06
CA CYS A 34 2.99 -1.04 1.11
C CYS A 34 3.44 -2.52 1.10
N PRO A 35 2.61 -3.47 1.57
CA PRO A 35 3.00 -4.88 1.59
C PRO A 35 3.17 -5.44 0.18
N LEU A 36 2.55 -4.81 -0.82
CA LEU A 36 2.60 -5.23 -2.22
C LEU A 36 3.91 -4.85 -2.92
N TYR A 37 4.84 -4.16 -2.24
CA TYR A 37 6.12 -3.77 -2.84
C TYR A 37 6.86 -5.00 -3.39
N ALA A 38 6.90 -6.08 -2.62
CA ALA A 38 7.56 -7.35 -2.95
C ALA A 38 7.02 -8.04 -4.22
N LEU A 39 5.80 -7.73 -4.64
CA LEU A 39 5.20 -8.29 -5.86
C LEU A 39 5.75 -7.64 -7.15
N GLY A 40 6.66 -6.65 -7.03
CA GLY A 40 7.26 -5.96 -8.17
C GLY A 40 6.19 -5.37 -9.09
N LYS A 41 6.27 -5.70 -10.39
CA LYS A 41 5.32 -5.24 -11.41
C LYS A 41 3.90 -5.79 -11.24
N ASN A 42 3.74 -6.90 -10.52
CA ASN A 42 2.46 -7.58 -10.33
C ASN A 42 1.62 -6.97 -9.19
N CYS A 43 2.12 -5.93 -8.52
CA CYS A 43 1.43 -5.30 -7.39
C CYS A 43 0.16 -4.52 -7.75
N GLY A 44 -0.03 -4.18 -9.04
CA GLY A 44 -1.18 -3.41 -9.54
C GLY A 44 -1.25 -1.95 -9.07
N GLY A 45 -0.20 -1.44 -8.43
CA GLY A 45 -0.08 -0.03 -8.05
C GLY A 45 0.45 0.85 -9.18
N ASN A 46 0.26 2.17 -9.04
CA ASN A 46 0.83 3.18 -9.94
C ASN A 46 2.28 3.54 -9.56
N PHE A 47 3.21 2.59 -9.72
CA PHE A 47 4.64 2.79 -9.48
C PHE A 47 5.38 3.13 -10.78
N LYS A 48 6.62 3.59 -10.66
CA LYS A 48 7.58 3.71 -11.77
C LYS A 48 8.86 2.97 -11.40
N TYR A 49 9.70 2.66 -12.39
CA TYR A 49 11.06 2.22 -12.14
C TYR A 49 12.02 3.38 -12.44
N SER A 50 12.99 3.61 -11.56
CA SER A 50 14.10 4.53 -11.84
C SER A 50 15.00 3.98 -12.95
N GLU A 51 15.90 4.81 -13.46
CA GLU A 51 16.93 4.39 -14.42
C GLU A 51 17.82 3.25 -13.88
N SER A 52 18.00 3.19 -12.57
CA SER A 52 18.74 2.12 -11.87
C SER A 52 17.89 0.88 -11.57
N GLY A 53 16.65 0.80 -12.05
CA GLY A 53 15.75 -0.34 -11.86
C GLY A 53 15.10 -0.43 -10.47
N ILE A 54 15.18 0.63 -9.66
CA ILE A 54 14.54 0.66 -8.33
C ILE A 54 13.07 1.05 -8.50
N LYS A 55 12.19 0.30 -7.83
CA LYS A 55 10.75 0.57 -7.86
C LYS A 55 10.43 1.79 -6.98
N ASP A 56 9.90 2.84 -7.59
CA ASP A 56 9.45 4.07 -6.94
C ASP A 56 7.92 4.10 -6.81
N CYS A 57 7.44 4.13 -5.58
CA CYS A 57 6.03 4.21 -5.22
C CYS A 57 5.61 5.58 -4.64
N SER A 58 6.46 6.59 -4.71
CA SER A 58 6.20 7.95 -4.17
C SER A 58 4.94 8.61 -4.75
N SER A 59 4.49 8.19 -5.93
CA SER A 59 3.27 8.67 -6.59
C SER A 59 2.09 7.68 -6.49
N CYS A 60 2.23 6.60 -5.74
CA CYS A 60 1.23 5.55 -5.63
C CYS A 60 0.31 5.76 -4.42
N MET A 61 -1.00 5.90 -4.66
CA MET A 61 -2.01 6.07 -3.61
C MET A 61 -2.73 4.77 -3.22
N LEU A 62 -2.34 3.64 -3.82
CA LEU A 62 -3.02 2.36 -3.62
C LEU A 62 -3.18 1.96 -2.14
N PRO A 63 -2.13 1.99 -1.28
CA PRO A 63 -2.28 1.67 0.14
C PRO A 63 -3.00 2.76 0.95
N HIS A 64 -3.10 3.97 0.41
CA HIS A 64 -3.55 5.17 1.13
C HIS A 64 -5.01 5.54 0.87
N ASN A 65 -5.80 4.62 0.33
CA ASN A 65 -7.24 4.82 0.10
C ASN A 65 -8.06 3.86 0.97
N LYS A 66 -9.00 4.39 1.75
CA LYS A 66 -9.91 3.60 2.61
C LYS A 66 -10.67 2.49 1.89
N LYS A 67 -10.89 2.61 0.57
CA LYS A 67 -11.61 1.61 -0.24
C LYS A 67 -10.76 0.42 -0.66
N ASN A 68 -9.45 0.47 -0.49
CA ASN A 68 -8.53 -0.52 -1.07
C ASN A 68 -8.12 -1.65 -0.12
N TYR A 69 -8.69 -1.71 1.10
CA TYR A 69 -8.39 -2.77 2.05
C TYR A 69 -8.56 -4.16 1.42
N GLU A 70 -9.73 -4.44 0.82
CA GLU A 70 -10.02 -5.75 0.24
C GLU A 70 -9.09 -6.09 -0.93
N TYR A 71 -8.72 -5.09 -1.73
CA TYR A 71 -7.75 -5.28 -2.81
C TYR A 71 -6.39 -5.74 -2.26
N ILE A 72 -5.87 -5.02 -1.26
CA ILE A 72 -4.56 -5.33 -0.67
C ILE A 72 -4.58 -6.72 -0.03
N MET A 73 -5.66 -7.05 0.68
CA MET A 73 -5.82 -8.36 1.28
C MET A 73 -5.96 -9.48 0.25
N SER A 74 -6.61 -9.23 -0.89
CA SER A 74 -6.72 -10.22 -1.97
C SER A 74 -5.36 -10.65 -2.53
N LYS A 75 -4.33 -9.80 -2.39
CA LYS A 75 -2.96 -10.05 -2.86
C LYS A 75 -2.07 -10.70 -1.80
N PHE A 76 -2.56 -10.94 -0.59
CA PHE A 76 -1.75 -11.50 0.48
C PHE A 76 -1.23 -12.91 0.15
N GLN A 77 -2.03 -13.73 -0.54
CA GLN A 77 -1.59 -15.06 -0.99
C GLN A 77 -0.42 -15.00 -1.99
N ASP A 78 -0.36 -13.96 -2.83
CA ASP A 78 0.77 -13.77 -3.74
C ASP A 78 2.04 -13.37 -2.97
N ILE A 79 1.89 -12.59 -1.89
CA ILE A 79 3.00 -12.23 -1.00
C ILE A 79 3.54 -13.48 -0.28
N VAL A 80 2.64 -14.33 0.22
CA VAL A 80 3.02 -15.60 0.87
C VAL A 80 3.87 -16.47 -0.05
N LYS A 81 3.53 -16.56 -1.35
CA LYS A 81 4.33 -17.29 -2.34
C LYS A 81 5.72 -16.70 -2.57
N VAL A 82 5.86 -15.38 -2.49
CA VAL A 82 7.19 -14.73 -2.59
C VAL A 82 8.03 -15.02 -1.34
N ALA A 83 7.40 -15.17 -0.18
CA ALA A 83 8.08 -15.42 1.09
C ALA A 83 8.28 -16.91 1.43
N SER A 84 7.62 -17.82 0.69
CA SER A 84 7.78 -19.25 0.91
C SER A 84 9.17 -19.72 0.50
N LYS A 85 9.64 -20.81 1.12
CA LYS A 85 10.89 -21.46 0.73
C LYS A 85 10.80 -21.90 -0.74
N GLU A 86 11.91 -21.73 -1.45
CA GLU A 86 12.14 -22.44 -2.70
C GLU A 86 12.55 -23.87 -2.33
N ASP A 87 11.86 -24.87 -2.88
CA ASP A 87 12.27 -26.28 -2.81
C ASP A 87 13.33 -26.58 -3.89
#